data_AF-A0A6N6NKX3-F1
#
_entry.id   AF-A0A6N6NKX3-F1
#
_cell.length_a   1.000
_cell.length_b   1.000
_cell.length_c   1.000
_cell.angle_alpha   90.00
_cell.angle_beta   90.00
_cell.angle_gamma   90.00
#
_symmetry.space_group_name_H-M   'P 1'
#
loop_
_entity.id
_entity.type
_entity.pdbx_description
1 polymer ?
#
loop_
_entity_poly.entity_id
_entity_poly.type
_entity_poly.pdbx_seq_one_letter_code
_entity_poly.pdbx_strand_id
1 'polypeptide(L)'
;MVHECVDDNEDLGVRDYRGVLDSYGLPDEESVLAANVSKCDGKCTLAMIVTIVRSDRFCEGLLLRYLGNGMMLKWMKRLKEIDDE
;
A
#
# COMPACT_ATOMS: atom_id res chain seq x y z
N MET A 1 4.78 4.60 13.90
CA MET A 1 4.01 5.24 12.79
C MET A 1 3.89 4.39 11.52
N VAL A 2 4.93 4.15 10.69
CA VAL A 2 4.84 3.12 9.58
C VAL A 2 5.66 1.87 9.85
N HIS A 3 6.82 1.99 10.49
CA HIS A 3 7.60 0.82 10.92
C HIS A 3 6.80 -0.02 11.92
N GLU A 4 6.28 0.62 12.96
CA GLU A 4 5.36 0.01 13.93
C GLU A 4 4.15 -0.66 13.27
N CYS A 5 3.50 -0.04 12.28
CA CYS A 5 2.40 -0.69 11.55
C CYS A 5 2.86 -1.96 10.82
N VAL A 6 4.03 -1.95 10.20
CA VAL A 6 4.61 -3.14 9.55
C VAL A 6 5.01 -4.21 10.57
N ASP A 7 5.49 -3.79 11.74
CA ASP A 7 5.92 -4.69 12.83
C ASP A 7 4.74 -5.26 13.62
N ASP A 8 3.63 -4.54 13.75
CA ASP A 8 2.40 -5.02 14.39
C ASP A 8 1.61 -5.98 13.49
N ASN A 9 1.94 -6.05 12.20
CA ASN A 9 1.27 -6.87 11.18
C ASN A 9 2.28 -7.82 10.50
N GLU A 10 3.10 -8.52 11.30
CA GLU A 10 4.12 -9.45 10.79
C GLU A 10 3.54 -10.60 9.95
N ASP A 11 2.31 -11.03 10.24
CA ASP A 11 1.58 -12.08 9.53
C ASP A 11 1.33 -11.72 8.06
N LEU A 12 1.15 -10.43 7.76
CA LEU A 12 1.02 -9.92 6.39
C LEU A 12 2.37 -9.92 5.65
N GLY A 13 3.51 -10.00 6.34
CA GLY A 13 4.82 -10.15 5.72
C GLY A 13 5.20 -9.01 4.77
N VAL A 14 4.84 -7.76 5.11
CA VAL A 14 5.05 -6.55 4.29
C VAL A 14 6.37 -5.81 4.57
N ARG A 15 7.29 -6.40 5.35
CA ARG A 15 8.63 -5.82 5.58
C ARG A 15 9.38 -5.59 4.26
N ASP A 16 9.32 -6.57 3.36
CA ASP A 16 9.78 -6.44 1.97
C ASP A 16 8.60 -6.09 1.05
N TYR A 17 8.01 -4.92 1.28
CA TYR A 17 6.86 -4.45 0.50
C TYR A 17 7.11 -4.39 -1.00
N ARG A 18 8.37 -4.20 -1.45
CA ARG A 18 8.72 -4.22 -2.88
C ARG A 18 8.63 -5.63 -3.45
N GLY A 19 9.27 -6.62 -2.82
CA GLY A 19 9.16 -8.01 -3.25
C GLY A 19 7.73 -8.54 -3.18
N VAL A 20 6.94 -8.06 -2.21
CA VAL A 20 5.49 -8.33 -2.16
C VAL A 20 4.84 -7.76 -3.42
N LEU A 21 4.93 -6.46 -3.69
CA LEU A 21 4.29 -5.86 -4.87
C LEU A 21 4.73 -6.51 -6.19
N ASP A 22 6.01 -6.85 -6.33
CA ASP A 22 6.53 -7.60 -7.49
C ASP A 22 5.79 -8.94 -7.68
N SER A 23 5.54 -9.67 -6.59
CA SER A 23 4.80 -10.95 -6.63
C SER A 23 3.34 -10.82 -7.05
N TYR A 24 2.74 -9.63 -6.88
CA TYR A 24 1.39 -9.30 -7.37
C TYR A 24 1.41 -8.65 -8.77
N GLY A 25 2.58 -8.54 -9.42
CA GLY A 25 2.73 -7.92 -10.73
C GLY A 25 2.63 -6.40 -10.70
N LEU A 26 3.01 -5.76 -9.59
CA LEU A 26 2.98 -4.31 -9.37
C LEU A 26 4.39 -3.73 -9.14
N PRO A 27 5.33 -3.88 -10.07
CA PRO A 27 6.75 -3.61 -9.82
C PRO A 27 7.12 -2.13 -9.65
N ASP A 28 6.21 -1.21 -9.98
CA ASP A 28 6.48 0.22 -10.03
C ASP A 28 5.27 1.06 -9.60
N GLU A 29 5.48 2.37 -9.49
CA GLU A 29 4.43 3.31 -9.10
C GLU A 29 3.25 3.30 -10.09
N GLU A 30 3.52 3.20 -11.40
CA GLU A 30 2.47 3.22 -12.42
C GLU A 30 1.52 2.02 -12.28
N SER A 31 2.07 0.83 -12.14
CA SER A 31 1.30 -0.40 -11.91
C SER A 31 0.54 -0.36 -10.59
N VAL A 32 1.14 0.13 -9.50
CA VAL A 32 0.44 0.33 -8.20
C VAL A 32 -0.77 1.25 -8.35
N LEU A 33 -0.66 2.33 -9.12
CA LEU A 33 -1.77 3.26 -9.33
C LEU A 33 -2.87 2.69 -10.24
N ALA A 34 -2.47 1.89 -11.23
CA ALA A 34 -3.39 1.23 -12.15
C ALA A 34 -4.04 -0.04 -11.56
N ALA A 35 -3.54 -0.52 -10.42
CA ALA A 35 -3.98 -1.77 -9.81
C ALA A 35 -5.49 -1.80 -9.56
N ASN A 36 -6.11 -2.95 -9.89
CA ASN A 36 -7.50 -3.21 -9.51
C ASN A 36 -7.56 -3.61 -8.02
N VAL A 37 -7.68 -2.60 -7.17
CA VAL A 37 -7.67 -2.72 -5.70
C VAL A 37 -8.70 -3.72 -5.16
N SER A 38 -9.85 -3.92 -5.82
CA SER A 38 -10.84 -4.90 -5.34
C SER A 38 -10.36 -6.36 -5.43
N LYS A 39 -9.29 -6.61 -6.19
CA LYS A 39 -8.65 -7.93 -6.29
C LYS A 39 -7.46 -8.08 -5.34
N CYS A 40 -7.05 -7.02 -4.65
CA CYS A 40 -5.97 -7.11 -3.67
C CYS A 40 -6.50 -7.60 -2.33
N ASP A 41 -5.72 -8.50 -1.72
CA ASP A 41 -5.87 -8.93 -0.33
C ASP A 41 -5.23 -7.91 0.62
N GLY A 42 -5.25 -8.20 1.93
CA GLY A 42 -4.72 -7.30 2.94
C GLY A 42 -3.22 -7.04 2.75
N LYS A 43 -2.48 -8.07 2.35
CA LYS A 43 -1.03 -8.02 2.09
C LYS A 43 -0.69 -7.12 0.91
N CYS A 44 -1.30 -7.32 -0.26
CA CYS A 44 -1.14 -6.45 -1.42
C CYS A 44 -1.50 -5.01 -1.05
N THR A 45 -2.69 -4.81 -0.46
CA THR A 45 -3.22 -3.47 -0.20
C THR A 45 -2.34 -2.70 0.79
N LEU A 46 -1.85 -3.35 1.84
CA LEU A 46 -0.93 -2.73 2.80
C LEU A 46 0.44 -2.42 2.15
N ALA A 47 0.96 -3.30 1.29
CA ALA A 47 2.21 -3.05 0.58
C ALA A 47 2.13 -1.83 -0.35
N MET A 48 0.97 -1.59 -0.99
CA MET A 48 0.72 -0.38 -1.79
C MET A 48 0.79 0.89 -0.94
N ILE A 49 0.11 0.89 0.22
CA ILE A 49 0.13 2.01 1.18
C ILE A 49 1.55 2.28 1.69
N VAL A 50 2.26 1.24 2.13
CA VAL A 50 3.63 1.34 2.65
C VAL A 50 4.55 1.90 1.58
N THR A 51 4.42 1.47 0.32
CA THR A 51 5.23 1.97 -0.79
C THR A 51 5.12 3.49 -0.93
N ILE A 52 3.91 4.04 -0.95
CA ILE A 52 3.71 5.48 -1.09
C ILE A 52 4.27 6.24 0.12
N VAL A 53 3.96 5.81 1.34
CA VAL A 53 4.43 6.51 2.55
C VAL A 53 5.96 6.45 2.66
N ARG A 54 6.59 5.36 2.23
CA ARG A 54 8.07 5.26 2.23
C ARG A 54 8.70 6.06 1.10
N SER A 55 8.09 6.08 -0.09
CA SER A 55 8.59 6.85 -1.24
C SER A 55 8.51 8.35 -1.02
N ASP A 56 7.58 8.85 -0.20
CA ASP A 56 7.50 10.27 0.17
C ASP A 56 8.77 10.80 0.85
N ARG A 57 9.53 9.94 1.56
CA ARG A 57 10.83 10.30 2.13
C ARG A 57 11.89 10.66 1.08
N PHE A 58 11.69 10.21 -0.16
CA PHE A 58 12.59 10.44 -1.29
C PHE A 58 11.99 11.39 -2.33
N CYS A 59 10.67 11.56 -2.32
CA CYS A 59 9.91 12.42 -3.22
C CYS A 59 8.96 13.28 -2.39
N GLU A 60 9.42 14.45 -1.98
CA GLU A 60 8.67 15.35 -1.11
C GLU A 60 7.27 15.65 -1.68
N GLY A 61 6.23 15.40 -0.89
CA GLY A 61 4.85 15.68 -1.24
C GLY A 61 4.13 14.57 -2.02
N LEU A 62 4.77 13.42 -2.22
CA LEU A 62 4.17 12.24 -2.84
C LEU A 62 2.95 11.74 -2.06
N LEU A 63 3.06 11.61 -0.74
CA LEU A 63 1.97 11.18 0.11
C LEU A 63 0.81 12.19 0.07
N LEU A 64 1.13 13.49 0.12
CA LEU A 64 0.13 14.55 0.00
C LEU A 64 -0.60 14.49 -1.34
N ARG A 65 0.11 14.23 -2.44
CA ARG A 65 -0.48 14.04 -3.77
C ARG A 65 -1.50 12.91 -3.78
N TYR A 66 -1.16 11.77 -3.18
CA TYR A 66 -2.06 10.59 -3.17
C TYR A 66 -3.18 10.64 -2.14
N LEU A 67 -3.01 11.44 -1.08
CA LEU A 67 -4.12 11.83 -0.21
C LEU A 67 -5.08 12.74 -0.98
N GLY A 68 -4.56 13.74 -1.68
CA GLY A 68 -5.35 14.74 -2.42
C GLY A 68 -6.16 14.16 -3.59
N ASN A 69 -5.67 13.11 -4.25
CA ASN A 69 -6.40 12.43 -5.33
C ASN A 69 -7.26 11.25 -4.86
N GLY A 70 -7.30 10.97 -3.56
CA GLY A 70 -8.16 9.94 -2.96
C GLY A 70 -7.66 8.50 -3.08
N MET A 71 -6.47 8.25 -3.65
CA MET A 71 -5.93 6.90 -3.78
C MET A 71 -5.67 6.24 -2.42
N MET A 72 -5.11 6.99 -1.46
CA MET A 72 -4.90 6.47 -0.10
C MET A 72 -6.23 6.10 0.57
N LEU A 73 -7.28 6.90 0.38
CA LEU A 73 -8.62 6.60 0.90
C LEU A 73 -9.20 5.33 0.28
N LYS A 74 -9.01 5.13 -1.04
CA LYS A 74 -9.45 3.93 -1.75
C LYS A 74 -8.80 2.67 -1.16
N TRP A 75 -7.49 2.69 -0.90
CA TRP A 75 -6.78 1.54 -0.33
C TRP A 75 -7.15 1.28 1.12
N MET A 76 -7.32 2.34 1.93
CA MET A 76 -7.79 2.20 3.32
C MET A 76 -9.20 1.61 3.40
N LYS A 77 -10.11 1.99 2.49
CA LYS A 77 -11.45 1.38 2.40
C LYS A 77 -11.37 -0.10 2.06
N ARG A 78 -10.48 -0.51 1.14
CA ARG A 78 -10.29 -1.93 0.84
C ARG A 78 -9.80 -2.72 2.04
N LEU A 79 -8.86 -2.19 2.82
CA LEU A 79 -8.44 -2.85 4.07
C LEU A 79 -9.60 -3.02 5.04
N LYS A 80 -10.44 -1.99 5.19
CA LYS A 80 -11.65 -2.08 6.01
C LYS A 80 -12.63 -3.14 5.50
N GLU A 81 -12.87 -3.19 4.19
CA GLU A 81 -13.73 -4.21 3.58
C GLU A 81 -13.23 -5.63 3.88
N ILE A 82 -11.92 -5.84 3.92
CA ILE A 82 -11.30 -7.14 4.25
C ILE A 82 -11.42 -7.46 5.74
N ASP A 83 -11.32 -6.46 6.62
CA ASP A 83 -11.44 -6.64 8.08
C ASP A 83 -12.90 -6.90 8.52
N ASP A 84 -13.86 -6.38 7.76
CA ASP A 84 -15.30 -6.58 7.96
C ASP A 84 -15.82 -7.92 7.37
N GLU A 85 -14.98 -8.71 6.66
CA GLU A 85 -15.29 -10.05 6.10
C GLU A 85 -15.15 -11.18 7.15
#